data_AF-A0A3G4W4T9-F1
#
_entry.id   AF-A0A3G4W4T9-F1
#
_cell.length_a   1.000
_cell.length_b   1.000
_cell.length_c   1.000
_cell.angle_alpha   90.00
_cell.angle_beta   90.00
_cell.angle_gamma   90.00
#
_symmetry.space_group_name_H-M   'P 1'
#
loop_
_entity.id
_entity.type
_entity.pdbx_description
1 polymer ?
#
loop_
_entity_poly.entity_id
_entity_poly.type
_entity_poly.pdbx_seq_one_letter_code
_entity_poly.pdbx_strand_id
1 'polypeptide(L)'
;MRLTPTERDRLLLRGAAELARARRARGLKLNVPEATALVADTVCEAARDGKRLAEAIEEACAVLGPDDVLPGVADVVTEVHVEAVFDDGSRLAVVSSPIRGAVGLGDDAPGAVVPGPGAPQPEPVLHLRVRNTAPVPVSVTSHFHFFEANPRLDFDRAAAYGMRLCVPAGSSVRFDPHGEGEVGLVPIGGDRIAIGFAGLVDGPLDAPGAKAQALARAAACGYLGTGEAPGPDAQAPGEAPGPGAPDAGEAPGPGAPDAGEAPGPGAPDAGEAPGADLPRPEGNPA
;
A
#
# COMPACT_ATOMS: atom_id res chain seq x y z
N MET A 1 3.97 32.58 -31.41
CA MET A 1 4.16 31.23 -30.82
C MET A 1 2.90 30.42 -31.03
N ARG A 2 2.99 29.10 -31.19
CA ARG A 2 1.82 28.21 -31.25
C ARG A 2 1.62 27.56 -29.89
N LEU A 3 1.08 28.33 -28.94
CA LEU A 3 0.88 27.86 -27.57
C LEU A 3 -0.32 26.92 -27.47
N THR A 4 -0.05 25.72 -26.96
CA THR A 4 -1.04 24.75 -26.50
C THR A 4 -1.83 25.28 -25.29
N PRO A 5 -3.02 24.72 -24.98
CA PRO A 5 -3.77 25.09 -23.79
C PRO A 5 -2.94 24.98 -22.50
N THR A 6 -2.22 23.87 -22.31
CA THR A 6 -1.36 23.64 -21.14
C THR A 6 -0.26 24.69 -21.00
N GLU A 7 0.35 25.12 -22.10
CA GLU A 7 1.36 26.18 -22.06
C GLU A 7 0.74 27.54 -21.69
N ARG A 8 -0.50 27.82 -22.11
CA ARG A 8 -1.21 29.03 -21.67
C ARG A 8 -1.53 28.98 -20.18
N ASP A 9 -1.94 27.82 -19.66
CA ASP A 9 -2.22 27.64 -18.23
C ASP A 9 -0.95 27.82 -17.40
N ARG A 10 0.21 27.33 -17.87
CA ARG A 10 1.50 27.60 -17.21
C ARG A 10 1.88 29.08 -17.22
N LEU A 11 1.57 29.81 -18.29
CA LEU A 11 1.77 31.27 -18.31
C LEU A 11 0.83 31.99 -17.33
N LEU A 12 -0.41 31.53 -17.18
CA LEU A 12 -1.33 32.05 -16.16
C LEU A 12 -0.82 31.77 -14.74
N LEU A 13 -0.32 30.56 -14.49
CA LEU A 13 0.32 30.19 -13.23
C LEU A 13 1.51 31.11 -12.92
N ARG A 14 2.39 31.32 -13.91
CA ARG A 14 3.53 32.23 -13.79
C ARG A 14 3.08 33.64 -13.43
N GLY A 15 2.05 34.16 -14.11
CA GLY A 15 1.50 35.49 -13.81
C GLY A 15 0.96 35.60 -12.38
N ALA A 16 0.29 34.56 -11.87
CA ALA A 16 -0.17 34.51 -10.49
C ALA A 16 1.00 34.48 -9.49
N ALA A 17 2.06 33.71 -9.79
CA ALA A 17 3.26 33.64 -8.96
C ALA A 17 4.05 34.95 -8.94
N GLU A 18 4.16 35.64 -10.08
CA GLU A 18 4.78 36.97 -10.16
C GLU A 18 4.01 38.00 -9.33
N LEU A 19 2.67 37.97 -9.39
CA LEU A 19 1.83 38.81 -8.53
C LEU A 19 2.06 38.50 -7.05
N ALA A 20 2.17 37.23 -6.67
CA ALA A 20 2.48 36.80 -5.30
C ALA A 20 3.85 37.30 -4.85
N ARG A 21 4.90 37.11 -5.66
CA ARG A 21 6.26 37.63 -5.39
C ARG A 21 6.26 39.14 -5.21
N ALA A 22 5.56 39.88 -6.07
CA ALA A 22 5.45 41.34 -5.98
C ALA A 22 4.72 41.80 -4.71
N ARG A 23 3.71 41.04 -4.24
CA ARG A 23 3.01 41.31 -2.98
C ARG A 23 3.91 41.03 -1.77
N ARG A 24 4.59 39.88 -1.75
CA ARG A 24 5.55 39.50 -0.70
C ARG A 24 6.70 40.52 -0.60
N ALA A 25 7.24 40.97 -1.73
CA ALA A 25 8.29 41.99 -1.77
C ALA A 25 7.88 43.34 -1.15
N ARG A 26 6.57 43.63 -1.07
CA ARG A 26 6.04 44.79 -0.34
C ARG A 26 5.75 44.52 1.14
N GLY A 27 6.13 43.35 1.65
CA GLY A 27 5.92 42.94 3.04
C GLY A 27 4.52 42.39 3.32
N LEU A 28 3.74 42.04 2.30
CA LEU A 28 2.44 41.39 2.50
C LEU A 28 2.63 39.90 2.77
N LYS A 29 1.90 39.39 3.78
CA LYS A 29 1.73 37.96 4.01
C LYS A 29 0.84 37.37 2.94
N LEU A 30 1.27 36.25 2.37
CA LEU A 30 0.58 35.58 1.28
C LEU A 30 -0.67 34.84 1.75
N ASN A 31 -1.72 34.89 0.94
CA ASN A 31 -2.92 34.06 1.10
C ASN A 31 -2.79 32.70 0.38
N VAL A 32 -3.83 31.88 0.44
CA VAL A 32 -3.86 30.52 -0.14
C VAL A 32 -3.53 30.52 -1.65
N PRO A 33 -4.25 31.24 -2.55
CA PRO A 33 -3.89 31.27 -3.97
C PRO A 33 -2.46 31.73 -4.27
N GLU A 34 -1.97 32.72 -3.52
CA GLU A 34 -0.62 33.27 -3.71
C GLU A 34 0.47 32.29 -3.31
N ALA A 35 0.31 31.64 -2.15
CA ALA A 35 1.25 30.61 -1.69
C ALA A 35 1.28 29.43 -2.65
N THR A 36 0.11 28.92 -3.06
CA THR A 36 -0.01 27.83 -4.04
C THR A 36 0.65 28.17 -5.37
N ALA A 37 0.39 29.36 -5.93
CA ALA A 37 0.96 29.78 -7.20
C ALA A 37 2.49 29.90 -7.12
N LEU A 38 3.01 30.48 -6.03
CA LEU A 38 4.45 30.67 -5.85
C LEU A 38 5.17 29.32 -5.69
N VAL A 39 4.63 28.39 -4.91
CA VAL A 39 5.19 27.03 -4.75
C VAL A 39 5.19 26.28 -6.08
N ALA A 40 4.06 26.28 -6.80
CA ALA A 40 3.95 25.58 -8.07
C ALA A 40 4.87 26.17 -9.16
N ASP A 41 4.99 27.50 -9.22
CA ASP A 41 5.91 28.17 -10.14
C ASP A 41 7.38 27.86 -9.83
N THR A 42 7.76 27.78 -8.54
CA THR A 42 9.12 27.37 -8.15
C THR A 42 9.49 25.99 -8.72
N VAL A 43 8.55 25.02 -8.70
CA VAL A 43 8.80 23.71 -9.34
C VAL A 43 8.97 23.84 -10.85
N CYS A 44 8.12 24.62 -11.52
CA CYS A 44 8.19 24.82 -12.96
C CYS A 44 9.54 25.44 -13.39
N GLU A 45 10.01 26.43 -12.65
CA GLU A 45 11.28 27.10 -12.92
C GLU A 45 12.48 26.19 -12.61
N ALA A 46 12.45 25.46 -11.49
CA ALA A 46 13.47 24.48 -11.16
C ALA A 46 13.58 23.38 -12.22
N ALA A 47 12.44 22.87 -12.70
CA ALA A 47 12.41 21.91 -13.81
C ALA A 47 12.99 22.52 -15.09
N ARG A 48 12.66 23.78 -15.39
CA ARG A 48 13.19 24.51 -16.55
C ARG A 48 14.70 24.75 -16.46
N ASP A 49 15.24 24.88 -15.26
CA ASP A 49 16.67 24.99 -14.97
C ASP A 49 17.42 23.65 -15.06
N GLY A 50 16.72 22.55 -15.40
CA GLY A 50 17.31 21.21 -15.56
C GLY A 50 17.51 20.46 -14.24
N LYS A 51 16.91 20.92 -13.14
CA LYS A 51 16.97 20.21 -11.84
C LYS A 51 16.13 18.93 -11.89
N ARG A 52 16.50 17.94 -11.08
CA ARG A 52 15.72 16.71 -10.93
C ARG A 52 14.43 16.99 -10.15
N LEU A 53 13.42 16.14 -10.33
CA LEU A 53 12.14 16.24 -9.63
C LEU A 53 12.28 16.40 -8.11
N ALA A 54 13.15 15.60 -7.48
CA ALA A 54 13.39 15.68 -6.04
C ALA A 54 13.95 17.05 -5.60
N GLU A 55 14.90 17.60 -6.36
CA GLU A 55 15.51 18.90 -6.08
C GLU A 55 14.50 20.04 -6.26
N ALA A 56 13.66 19.96 -7.30
CA ALA A 56 12.58 20.92 -7.53
C ALA A 56 11.54 20.92 -6.40
N ILE A 57 11.18 19.74 -5.86
CA ILE A 57 10.29 19.61 -4.70
C ILE A 57 10.95 20.21 -3.45
N GLU A 58 12.23 19.91 -3.21
CA GLU A 58 12.96 20.46 -2.06
C GLU A 58 13.04 21.99 -2.09
N GLU A 59 13.31 22.57 -3.25
CA GLU A 59 13.33 24.02 -3.46
C GLU A 59 11.94 24.65 -3.26
N ALA A 60 10.89 23.99 -3.76
CA ALA A 60 9.52 24.41 -3.55
C ALA A 60 9.10 24.38 -2.08
N CYS A 61 9.56 23.40 -1.29
CA CYS A 61 9.36 23.39 0.16
C CYS A 61 10.18 24.46 0.91
N ALA A 62 11.25 24.98 0.31
CA ALA A 62 12.12 25.98 0.94
C ALA A 62 11.72 27.42 0.63
N VAL A 63 10.82 27.62 -0.34
CA VAL A 63 10.53 28.96 -0.89
C VAL A 63 9.66 29.84 0.03
N LEU A 64 8.85 29.23 0.89
CA LEU A 64 7.99 29.91 1.87
C LEU A 64 8.19 29.35 3.27
N GLY A 65 8.32 30.26 4.24
CA GLY A 65 8.25 29.96 5.66
C GLY A 65 6.95 30.46 6.31
N PRO A 66 6.74 30.19 7.61
CA PRO A 66 5.53 30.60 8.34
C PRO A 66 5.30 32.12 8.38
N ASP A 67 6.38 32.90 8.37
CA ASP A 67 6.30 34.36 8.40
C ASP A 67 5.86 34.97 7.06
N ASP A 68 5.97 34.22 5.97
CA ASP A 68 5.62 34.68 4.62
C ASP A 68 4.12 34.59 4.32
N VAL A 69 3.35 33.88 5.15
CA VAL A 69 1.94 33.56 4.88
C VAL A 69 1.02 34.07 5.99
N LEU A 70 -0.26 34.25 5.66
CA LEU A 70 -1.30 34.57 6.64
C LEU A 70 -1.55 33.38 7.60
N PRO A 71 -2.02 33.63 8.83
CA PRO A 71 -2.45 32.56 9.74
C PRO A 71 -3.49 31.65 9.07
N GLY A 72 -3.38 30.34 9.25
CA GLY A 72 -4.29 29.35 8.66
C GLY A 72 -3.92 28.90 7.23
N VAL A 73 -3.01 29.60 6.54
CA VAL A 73 -2.63 29.21 5.16
C VAL A 73 -1.89 27.87 5.16
N ALA A 74 -1.04 27.60 6.14
CA ALA A 74 -0.34 26.32 6.26
C ALA A 74 -1.29 25.15 6.58
N ASP A 75 -2.41 25.40 7.26
CA ASP A 75 -3.43 24.39 7.53
C ASP A 75 -4.26 24.06 6.29
N VAL A 76 -4.36 25.00 5.33
CA VAL A 76 -5.13 24.82 4.08
C VAL A 76 -4.24 24.30 2.93
N VAL A 77 -3.03 24.84 2.78
CA VAL A 77 -2.09 24.47 1.71
C VAL A 77 -1.21 23.32 2.20
N THR A 78 -1.82 22.15 2.37
CA THR A 78 -1.10 20.95 2.84
C THR A 78 -0.33 20.27 1.74
N GLU A 79 -0.80 20.34 0.49
CA GLU A 79 -0.12 19.80 -0.69
C GLU A 79 -0.34 20.72 -1.90
N VAL A 80 0.68 20.83 -2.75
CA VAL A 80 0.58 21.51 -4.05
C VAL A 80 1.00 20.53 -5.14
N HIS A 81 0.09 20.30 -6.08
CA HIS A 81 0.31 19.42 -7.23
C HIS A 81 0.54 20.27 -8.49
N VAL A 82 1.64 20.03 -9.19
CA VAL A 82 1.95 20.73 -10.43
C VAL A 82 2.66 19.81 -11.42
N GLU A 83 2.23 19.84 -12.68
CA GLU A 83 2.92 19.16 -13.76
C GLU A 83 3.93 20.10 -14.43
N ALA A 84 5.22 19.79 -14.29
CA ALA A 84 6.31 20.54 -14.90
C ALA A 84 7.02 19.70 -15.98
N VAL A 85 7.66 20.39 -16.93
CA VAL A 85 8.43 19.75 -18.01
C VAL A 85 9.89 19.75 -17.60
N PHE A 86 10.39 18.56 -17.27
CA PHE A 86 11.79 18.28 -16.98
C PHE A 86 12.51 17.85 -18.27
N ASP A 87 13.83 17.67 -18.19
CA ASP A 87 14.65 17.20 -19.32
C ASP A 87 14.23 15.81 -19.83
N ASP A 88 13.60 15.00 -18.97
CA ASP A 88 13.07 13.67 -19.30
C ASP A 88 11.56 13.67 -19.59
N GLY A 89 10.96 14.86 -19.73
CA GLY A 89 9.55 15.06 -20.09
C GLY A 89 8.67 15.57 -18.96
N SER A 90 7.36 15.52 -19.17
CA SER A 90 6.37 15.94 -18.16
C SER A 90 6.37 15.01 -16.95
N ARG A 91 6.45 15.58 -15.74
CA ARG A 91 6.31 14.86 -14.47
C ARG A 91 5.35 15.61 -13.54
N LEU A 92 4.57 14.85 -12.78
CA LEU A 92 3.78 15.40 -11.66
C LEU A 92 4.69 15.56 -10.44
N ALA A 93 4.84 16.78 -9.97
CA ALA A 93 5.42 17.09 -8.68
C ALA A 93 4.32 17.22 -7.62
N VAL A 94 4.50 16.49 -6.52
CA VAL A 94 3.66 16.56 -5.33
C VAL A 94 4.50 17.18 -4.22
N VAL A 95 4.22 18.44 -3.89
CA VAL A 95 4.92 19.18 -2.84
C VAL A 95 4.09 19.10 -1.57
N SER A 96 4.39 18.12 -0.72
CA SER A 96 3.71 17.94 0.57
C SER A 96 4.29 18.89 1.64
N SER A 97 3.42 19.46 2.46
CA SER A 97 3.73 20.46 3.49
C SER A 97 4.65 21.58 2.98
N PRO A 98 4.25 22.33 1.95
CA PRO A 98 5.12 23.26 1.23
C PRO A 98 5.58 24.48 2.05
N ILE A 99 4.93 24.79 3.17
CA ILE A 99 5.31 25.88 4.07
C ILE A 99 6.08 25.28 5.26
N ARG A 100 7.38 25.08 5.08
CA ARG A 100 8.22 24.38 6.08
C ARG A 100 8.29 25.15 7.40
N GLY A 101 8.20 24.41 8.50
CA GLY A 101 8.31 24.96 9.86
C GLY A 101 7.06 25.69 10.34
N ALA A 102 5.98 25.75 9.55
CA ALA A 102 4.71 26.24 10.04
C ALA A 102 4.10 25.28 11.07
N VAL A 103 3.61 25.85 12.17
CA VAL A 103 2.83 25.15 13.17
C VAL A 103 1.36 25.41 12.85
N GLY A 104 0.59 24.33 12.69
CA GLY A 104 -0.84 24.44 12.44
C GLY A 104 -1.59 25.10 13.60
N LEU A 105 -2.74 25.71 13.30
CA LEU A 105 -3.56 26.40 14.31
C LEU A 105 -4.40 25.44 15.17
N GLY A 106 -4.37 24.13 14.89
CA GLY A 106 -5.14 23.13 15.64
C GLY A 106 -6.64 23.35 15.51
N ASP A 107 -7.35 23.42 16.64
CA ASP A 107 -8.81 23.61 16.67
C ASP A 107 -9.25 24.98 16.12
N ASP A 108 -8.34 25.96 16.06
CA ASP A 108 -8.59 27.28 15.49
C ASP A 108 -8.32 27.34 13.97
N ALA A 109 -7.89 26.23 13.37
CA ALA A 109 -7.61 26.19 11.93
C ALA A 109 -8.89 26.30 11.08
N PRO A 110 -8.82 26.90 9.87
CA PRO A 110 -9.93 26.93 8.94
C PRO A 110 -10.42 25.51 8.61
N GLY A 111 -11.68 25.21 8.95
CA GLY A 111 -12.27 23.89 8.70
C GLY A 111 -11.86 22.79 9.69
N ALA A 112 -11.25 23.14 10.83
CA ALA A 112 -10.90 22.18 11.89
C ALA A 112 -12.13 21.37 12.32
N VAL A 113 -11.95 20.06 12.42
CA VAL A 113 -12.98 19.12 12.89
C VAL A 113 -12.73 18.82 14.36
N VAL A 114 -13.63 19.26 15.23
CA VAL A 114 -13.59 18.96 16.66
C VAL A 114 -14.31 17.63 16.90
N PRO A 115 -13.60 16.55 17.27
CA PRO A 115 -14.21 15.24 17.43
C PRO A 115 -15.15 15.22 18.65
N GLY A 116 -16.36 14.69 18.44
CA GLY A 116 -17.28 14.36 19.53
C GLY A 116 -16.92 13.03 20.22
N PRO A 117 -17.73 12.58 21.19
CA PRO A 117 -17.57 11.24 21.75
C PRO A 117 -17.69 10.19 20.64
N GLY A 118 -16.69 9.34 20.50
CA GLY A 118 -16.64 8.30 19.46
C GLY A 118 -17.76 7.26 19.60
N ALA A 119 -18.16 6.66 18.48
CA ALA A 119 -19.08 5.53 18.50
C ALA A 119 -18.37 4.26 19.01
N PRO A 120 -19.08 3.37 19.73
CA PRO A 120 -18.51 2.09 20.13
C PRO A 120 -18.13 1.26 18.90
N GLN A 121 -16.93 0.69 18.92
CA GLN A 121 -16.46 -0.22 17.89
C GLN A 121 -16.82 -1.66 18.26
N PRO A 122 -17.13 -2.52 17.28
CA PRO A 122 -17.36 -3.93 17.57
C PRO A 122 -16.06 -4.58 18.03
N GLU A 123 -16.17 -5.44 19.05
CA GLU A 123 -15.07 -6.30 19.49
C GLU A 123 -15.08 -7.60 18.68
N PRO A 124 -13.91 -8.18 18.38
CA PRO A 124 -13.82 -9.46 17.70
C PRO A 124 -14.46 -10.57 18.55
N VAL A 125 -15.32 -11.38 17.92
CA VAL A 125 -15.94 -12.54 18.59
C VAL A 125 -15.18 -13.84 18.35
N LEU A 126 -14.25 -13.83 17.39
CA LEU A 126 -13.41 -14.95 17.00
C LEU A 126 -12.03 -14.43 16.61
N HIS A 127 -10.98 -15.07 17.12
CA HIS A 127 -9.62 -14.85 16.69
C HIS A 127 -9.12 -16.06 15.91
N LEU A 128 -8.54 -15.83 14.73
CA LEU A 128 -7.94 -16.88 13.91
C LEU A 128 -6.49 -16.53 13.59
N ARG A 129 -5.61 -17.52 13.73
CA ARG A 129 -4.27 -17.47 13.12
C ARG A 129 -4.39 -17.77 11.64
N VAL A 130 -3.76 -16.93 10.82
CA VAL A 130 -3.80 -16.98 9.36
C VAL A 130 -2.37 -16.97 8.85
N ARG A 131 -2.03 -17.96 8.04
CA ARG A 131 -0.74 -18.06 7.36
C ARG A 131 -0.90 -17.81 5.87
N ASN A 132 -0.15 -16.87 5.32
CA ASN A 132 -0.05 -16.73 3.87
C ASN A 132 1.00 -17.70 3.33
N THR A 133 0.61 -18.72 2.58
CA THR A 133 1.56 -19.67 2.00
C THR A 133 2.13 -19.21 0.65
N ALA A 134 1.67 -18.08 0.09
CA ALA A 134 2.08 -17.59 -1.22
C ALA A 134 3.40 -16.80 -1.14
N PRO A 135 4.18 -16.75 -2.25
CA PRO A 135 5.38 -15.91 -2.38
C PRO A 135 5.04 -14.42 -2.64
N VAL A 136 3.75 -14.07 -2.63
CA VAL A 136 3.24 -12.71 -2.85
C VAL A 136 2.35 -12.29 -1.68
N PRO A 137 2.28 -10.99 -1.37
CA PRO A 137 1.40 -10.51 -0.31
C PRO A 137 -0.07 -10.67 -0.68
N VAL A 138 -0.91 -10.89 0.33
CA VAL A 138 -2.37 -10.95 0.19
C VAL A 138 -3.00 -9.95 1.16
N SER A 139 -3.91 -9.12 0.66
CA SER A 139 -4.70 -8.21 1.50
C SER A 139 -6.17 -8.57 1.45
N VAL A 140 -6.83 -8.58 2.61
CA VAL A 140 -8.26 -8.85 2.74
C VAL A 140 -8.94 -7.63 3.35
N THR A 141 -10.02 -7.15 2.72
CA THR A 141 -10.73 -5.94 3.14
C THR A 141 -11.76 -6.20 4.25
N SER A 142 -12.10 -5.15 4.99
CA SER A 142 -13.00 -5.17 6.17
C SER A 142 -14.33 -5.92 5.99
N HIS A 143 -14.91 -5.90 4.79
CA HIS A 143 -16.25 -6.45 4.51
C HIS A 143 -16.22 -7.65 3.56
N PHE A 144 -15.04 -8.19 3.29
CA PHE A 144 -14.91 -9.43 2.52
C PHE A 144 -15.37 -10.62 3.37
N HIS A 145 -16.13 -11.55 2.79
CA HIS A 145 -16.50 -12.80 3.47
C HIS A 145 -15.24 -13.64 3.70
N PHE A 146 -14.74 -13.68 4.95
CA PHE A 146 -13.38 -14.14 5.25
C PHE A 146 -13.15 -15.59 4.86
N PHE A 147 -14.18 -16.43 4.95
CA PHE A 147 -14.21 -17.80 4.44
C PHE A 147 -13.78 -17.93 2.97
N GLU A 148 -14.10 -16.95 2.13
CA GLU A 148 -13.82 -16.95 0.69
C GLU A 148 -12.49 -16.26 0.35
N ALA A 149 -11.70 -15.84 1.36
CA ALA A 149 -10.42 -15.19 1.14
C ALA A 149 -9.45 -16.13 0.42
N ASN A 150 -8.42 -15.55 -0.22
CA ASN A 150 -7.50 -16.23 -1.13
C ASN A 150 -7.18 -17.70 -0.73
N PRO A 151 -7.25 -18.68 -1.66
CA PRO A 151 -6.98 -20.09 -1.38
C PRO A 151 -5.65 -20.40 -0.70
N ARG A 152 -4.64 -19.52 -0.87
CA ARG A 152 -3.30 -19.65 -0.28
C ARG A 152 -3.18 -19.10 1.14
N LEU A 153 -4.24 -18.53 1.69
CA LEU A 153 -4.34 -18.25 3.12
C LEU A 153 -4.80 -19.53 3.83
N ASP A 154 -3.98 -20.03 4.74
CA ASP A 154 -4.24 -21.21 5.54
C ASP A 154 -4.71 -20.80 6.94
N PHE A 155 -5.95 -21.16 7.26
CA PHE A 155 -6.68 -20.86 8.49
C PHE A 155 -7.94 -21.73 8.58
N ASP A 156 -8.56 -21.83 9.75
CA ASP A 156 -9.83 -22.56 9.91
C ASP A 156 -10.98 -21.88 9.14
N ARG A 157 -11.29 -22.42 7.95
CA ARG A 157 -12.37 -21.88 7.11
C ARG A 157 -13.74 -22.20 7.68
N ALA A 158 -13.90 -23.33 8.35
CA ALA A 158 -15.18 -23.68 8.96
C ALA A 158 -15.56 -22.67 10.06
N ALA A 159 -14.60 -22.19 10.83
CA ALA A 159 -14.79 -21.13 11.83
C ALA A 159 -15.02 -19.75 11.19
N ALA A 160 -14.38 -19.46 10.05
CA ALA A 160 -14.53 -18.18 9.34
C ALA A 160 -15.83 -18.03 8.51
N TYR A 161 -16.66 -19.07 8.41
CA TYR A 161 -17.90 -19.04 7.63
C TYR A 161 -18.89 -18.01 8.19
N GLY A 162 -19.36 -17.11 7.33
CA GLY A 162 -20.29 -16.03 7.65
C GLY A 162 -19.66 -14.89 8.47
N MET A 163 -18.32 -14.82 8.47
CA MET A 163 -17.54 -13.82 9.21
C MET A 163 -16.82 -12.85 8.26
N ARG A 164 -16.49 -11.66 8.79
CA ARG A 164 -15.64 -10.65 8.15
C ARG A 164 -14.63 -10.10 9.14
N LEU A 165 -13.60 -9.40 8.66
CA LEU A 165 -12.59 -8.79 9.53
C LEU A 165 -13.20 -7.77 10.49
N CYS A 166 -12.81 -7.85 11.76
CA CYS A 166 -13.12 -6.88 12.80
C CYS A 166 -12.13 -5.72 12.78
N VAL A 167 -12.18 -4.95 11.69
CA VAL A 167 -11.33 -3.77 11.46
C VAL A 167 -12.20 -2.61 10.98
N PRO A 168 -11.71 -1.35 11.04
CA PRO A 168 -12.47 -0.20 10.56
C PRO A 168 -12.99 -0.38 9.14
N ALA A 169 -14.21 0.08 8.87
CA ALA A 169 -14.80 0.00 7.53
C ALA A 169 -13.89 0.69 6.49
N GLY A 170 -13.73 0.05 5.32
CA GLY A 170 -12.83 0.51 4.26
C GLY A 170 -11.35 0.14 4.43
N SER A 171 -10.94 -0.36 5.61
CA SER A 171 -9.56 -0.83 5.84
C SER A 171 -9.35 -2.28 5.35
N SER A 172 -8.11 -2.74 5.42
CA SER A 172 -7.71 -4.11 5.07
C SER A 172 -6.61 -4.63 5.99
N VAL A 173 -6.52 -5.94 6.13
CA VAL A 173 -5.39 -6.62 6.76
C VAL A 173 -4.51 -7.20 5.66
N ARG A 174 -3.21 -6.93 5.75
CA ARG A 174 -2.19 -7.43 4.83
C ARG A 174 -1.44 -8.59 5.48
N PHE A 175 -1.26 -9.66 4.72
CA PHE A 175 -0.38 -10.78 5.05
C PHE A 175 0.79 -10.78 4.07
N ASP A 176 2.00 -10.60 4.59
CA ASP A 176 3.21 -10.64 3.77
C ASP A 176 3.49 -12.06 3.21
N PRO A 177 4.34 -12.19 2.18
CA PRO A 177 4.73 -13.50 1.65
C PRO A 177 5.24 -14.42 2.77
N HIS A 178 4.70 -15.64 2.86
CA HIS A 178 5.05 -16.61 3.89
C HIS A 178 4.83 -16.16 5.35
N GLY A 179 4.19 -15.01 5.54
CA GLY A 179 3.93 -14.42 6.84
C GLY A 179 2.76 -15.09 7.55
N GLU A 180 2.72 -14.90 8.87
CA GLU A 180 1.63 -15.33 9.74
C GLU A 180 1.14 -14.15 10.57
N GLY A 181 -0.16 -14.12 10.84
CA GLY A 181 -0.77 -13.11 11.69
C GLY A 181 -2.04 -13.63 12.34
N GLU A 182 -2.45 -12.98 13.42
CA GLU A 182 -3.74 -13.23 14.06
C GLU A 182 -4.73 -12.14 13.62
N VAL A 183 -5.96 -12.54 13.33
CA VAL A 183 -7.04 -11.60 12.98
C VAL A 183 -8.26 -11.81 13.85
N GLY A 184 -8.87 -10.70 14.23
CA GLY A 184 -10.19 -10.69 14.84
C GLY A 184 -11.29 -10.67 13.78
N LEU A 185 -12.34 -11.46 13.99
CA LEU A 185 -13.48 -11.59 13.09
C LEU A 185 -14.80 -11.26 13.80
N VAL A 186 -15.74 -10.72 13.04
CA VAL A 186 -17.13 -10.47 13.45
C VAL A 186 -18.10 -11.05 12.44
N PRO A 187 -19.32 -11.46 12.87
CA PRO A 187 -20.31 -11.98 11.94
C PRO A 187 -20.72 -10.92 10.93
N ILE A 188 -21.00 -11.35 9.70
CA ILE A 188 -21.73 -10.53 8.73
C ILE A 188 -23.11 -10.23 9.31
N GLY A 189 -23.52 -8.96 9.30
CA GLY A 189 -24.82 -8.49 9.76
C GLY A 189 -25.88 -8.47 8.65
N GLY A 190 -27.02 -7.83 8.92
CA GLY A 190 -28.14 -7.73 7.96
C GLY A 190 -28.78 -9.09 7.67
N ASP A 191 -29.25 -9.28 6.43
CA ASP A 191 -29.91 -10.53 5.99
C ASP A 191 -28.95 -11.72 5.85
N ARG A 192 -27.65 -11.51 6.07
CA ARG A 192 -26.61 -12.55 6.00
C ARG A 192 -26.62 -13.31 4.68
N ILE A 193 -26.70 -12.56 3.57
CA ILE A 193 -26.63 -13.07 2.20
C ILE A 193 -25.26 -12.69 1.62
N ALA A 194 -24.48 -13.68 1.20
CA ALA A 194 -23.17 -13.49 0.58
C ALA A 194 -23.25 -13.79 -0.93
N ILE A 195 -23.08 -12.76 -1.77
CA ILE A 195 -23.12 -12.84 -3.24
C ILE A 195 -21.80 -12.31 -3.82
N GLY A 196 -21.24 -13.01 -4.81
CA GLY A 196 -20.00 -12.61 -5.47
C GLY A 196 -18.80 -13.27 -4.81
N PHE A 197 -17.88 -12.47 -4.24
CA PHE A 197 -16.62 -12.94 -3.64
C PHE A 197 -15.88 -13.97 -4.52
N ALA A 198 -15.83 -15.25 -4.10
CA ALA A 198 -15.27 -16.34 -4.88
C ALA A 198 -16.34 -17.34 -5.38
N GLY A 199 -17.62 -17.02 -5.21
CA GLY A 199 -18.77 -17.83 -5.61
C GLY A 199 -18.93 -19.11 -4.79
N LEU A 200 -18.33 -19.19 -3.59
CA LEU A 200 -18.39 -20.41 -2.78
C LEU A 200 -19.75 -20.56 -2.08
N VAL A 201 -20.43 -19.44 -1.80
CA VAL A 201 -21.78 -19.41 -1.23
C VAL A 201 -22.82 -18.98 -2.25
N ASP A 202 -22.71 -17.75 -2.79
CA ASP A 202 -23.68 -17.12 -3.69
C ASP A 202 -25.15 -17.26 -3.23
N GLY A 203 -25.40 -16.94 -1.96
CA GLY A 203 -26.74 -17.02 -1.38
C GLY A 203 -26.79 -16.73 0.14
N PRO A 204 -27.93 -17.05 0.77
CA PRO A 204 -28.09 -16.93 2.22
C PRO A 204 -27.12 -17.84 2.98
N LEU A 205 -26.37 -17.27 3.92
CA LEU A 205 -25.37 -17.99 4.73
C LEU A 205 -26.02 -19.02 5.66
N ASP A 206 -27.22 -18.71 6.15
CA ASP A 206 -27.89 -19.52 7.18
C ASP A 206 -28.90 -20.52 6.57
N ALA A 207 -28.90 -20.71 5.25
CA ALA A 207 -29.75 -21.70 4.59
C ALA A 207 -29.33 -23.15 4.98
N PRO A 208 -30.27 -24.10 5.12
CA PRO A 208 -29.96 -25.48 5.50
C PRO A 208 -28.93 -26.12 4.55
N GLY A 209 -27.80 -26.57 5.11
CA GLY A 209 -26.72 -27.20 4.36
C GLY A 209 -25.80 -26.25 3.59
N ALA A 210 -26.03 -24.92 3.61
CA ALA A 210 -25.22 -23.95 2.88
C ALA A 210 -23.74 -23.99 3.29
N LYS A 211 -23.46 -24.00 4.60
CA LYS A 211 -22.09 -24.11 5.12
C LYS A 211 -21.37 -25.38 4.65
N ALA A 212 -22.04 -26.53 4.70
CA ALA A 212 -21.45 -27.80 4.29
C ALA A 212 -21.16 -27.82 2.77
N GLN A 213 -22.08 -27.30 1.95
CA GLN A 213 -21.88 -27.17 0.51
C GLN A 213 -20.73 -26.21 0.18
N ALA A 214 -20.64 -25.08 0.87
CA ALA A 214 -19.58 -24.10 0.68
C ALA A 214 -18.20 -24.68 1.04
N LEU A 215 -18.09 -25.42 2.15
CA LEU A 215 -16.86 -26.13 2.55
C LEU A 215 -16.44 -27.18 1.52
N ALA A 216 -17.40 -27.96 1.01
CA ALA A 216 -17.13 -28.94 -0.05
C ALA A 216 -16.62 -28.27 -1.34
N ARG A 217 -17.22 -27.14 -1.75
CA ARG A 217 -16.75 -26.35 -2.89
C ARG A 217 -15.35 -25.78 -2.65
N ALA A 218 -15.10 -25.21 -1.48
CA ALA A 218 -13.79 -24.69 -1.11
C ALA A 218 -12.70 -25.77 -1.20
N ALA A 219 -12.97 -26.97 -0.66
CA ALA A 219 -12.06 -28.09 -0.74
C ALA A 219 -11.82 -28.53 -2.20
N ALA A 220 -12.89 -28.65 -3.00
CA ALA A 220 -12.78 -28.99 -4.43
C ALA A 220 -11.98 -27.96 -5.24
N CYS A 221 -12.03 -26.68 -4.86
CA CYS A 221 -11.29 -25.59 -5.48
C CYS A 221 -9.87 -25.40 -4.89
N GLY A 222 -9.42 -26.28 -3.99
CA GLY A 222 -8.05 -26.25 -3.44
C GLY A 222 -7.79 -25.12 -2.45
N TYR A 223 -8.82 -24.67 -1.72
CA TYR A 223 -8.66 -23.76 -0.59
C TYR A 223 -8.05 -24.50 0.61
N LEU A 224 -7.00 -23.93 1.19
CA LEU A 224 -6.34 -24.45 2.39
C LEU A 224 -7.25 -24.30 3.63
N GLY A 225 -7.02 -25.11 4.67
CA GLY A 225 -7.76 -25.00 5.93
C GLY A 225 -9.25 -25.37 5.87
N THR A 226 -9.64 -26.21 4.91
CA THR A 226 -11.01 -26.75 4.75
C THR A 226 -11.26 -28.05 5.54
N GLY A 227 -10.22 -28.59 6.19
CA GLY A 227 -10.32 -29.75 7.06
C GLY A 227 -10.82 -29.41 8.46
N GLU A 228 -11.46 -30.37 9.11
CA GLU A 228 -11.91 -30.26 10.49
C GLU A 228 -10.69 -30.24 11.42
N ALA A 229 -10.48 -29.15 12.17
CA ALA A 229 -9.50 -29.13 13.25
C ALA A 229 -9.88 -30.21 14.28
N PRO A 230 -8.92 -30.97 14.85
CA PRO A 230 -9.23 -31.92 15.90
C PRO A 230 -9.79 -31.15 17.10
N GLY A 231 -11.01 -31.50 17.53
CA GLY A 231 -11.66 -30.88 18.68
C GLY A 231 -10.85 -31.02 19.98
N PRO A 232 -11.11 -30.17 20.98
CA PRO A 232 -10.37 -30.22 22.24
C PRO A 232 -10.78 -31.46 23.07
N ASP A 233 -9.78 -32.26 23.40
CA ASP A 233 -9.66 -33.20 24.52
C ASP A 233 -10.75 -34.27 24.76
N ALA A 234 -10.49 -35.47 24.24
CA ALA A 234 -10.82 -36.72 24.94
C ALA A 234 -9.63 -37.10 25.83
N GLN A 235 -9.60 -36.56 27.04
CA GLN A 235 -8.64 -36.93 28.08
C GLN A 235 -9.09 -38.27 28.69
N ALA A 236 -8.30 -39.33 28.48
CA ALA A 236 -8.39 -40.59 29.23
C ALA A 236 -7.18 -40.71 30.17
N PRO A 237 -7.33 -41.31 31.36
CA PRO A 237 -6.45 -41.02 32.49
C PRO A 237 -5.23 -41.95 32.57
N GLY A 238 -4.10 -41.35 32.93
CA GLY A 238 -3.18 -41.87 33.95
C GLY A 238 -2.13 -42.89 33.52
N GLU A 239 -0.89 -42.44 33.44
CA GLU A 239 0.24 -43.21 34.00
C GLU A 239 1.34 -42.25 34.47
N ALA A 240 1.68 -42.34 35.75
CA ALA A 240 2.67 -41.49 36.41
C ALA A 240 4.10 -41.99 36.11
N PRO A 241 5.09 -41.12 35.85
CA PRO A 241 6.48 -41.54 35.86
C PRO A 241 7.08 -41.38 37.26
N GLY A 242 7.67 -42.46 37.76
CA GLY A 242 8.54 -42.46 38.95
C GLY A 242 9.90 -41.77 38.68
N PRO A 243 10.70 -41.56 39.74
CA PRO A 243 11.78 -40.56 39.74
C PRO A 243 13.08 -41.03 39.07
N GLY A 244 13.87 -40.07 38.54
CA GLY A 244 15.27 -40.24 38.10
C GLY A 244 16.22 -40.69 39.23
N ALA A 245 17.48 -41.07 39.04
CA ALA A 245 18.57 -40.80 38.08
C ALA A 245 19.62 -41.97 38.28
N PRO A 246 20.91 -41.97 37.83
CA PRO A 246 21.70 -40.94 37.13
C PRO A 246 22.64 -41.42 35.99
N ASP A 247 23.09 -40.41 35.23
CA ASP A 247 24.41 -40.12 34.63
C ASP A 247 25.48 -41.22 34.40
N ALA A 248 26.04 -41.25 33.18
CA ALA A 248 27.34 -41.83 32.84
C ALA A 248 27.98 -41.10 31.63
N GLY A 249 29.21 -40.62 31.82
CA GLY A 249 30.01 -39.72 30.96
C GLY A 249 30.52 -40.26 29.61
N GLU A 250 30.96 -39.38 28.70
CA GLU A 250 32.36 -38.89 28.47
C GLU A 250 33.11 -39.85 27.49
N ALA A 251 33.83 -39.51 26.40
CA ALA A 251 34.10 -38.32 25.58
C ALA A 251 34.59 -38.78 24.13
N PRO A 252 35.65 -38.26 23.46
CA PRO A 252 35.52 -37.46 22.22
C PRO A 252 36.34 -37.89 20.96
N GLY A 253 35.97 -37.32 19.79
CA GLY A 253 36.83 -37.01 18.60
C GLY A 253 37.30 -38.17 17.69
N PRO A 254 37.95 -37.93 16.53
CA PRO A 254 38.35 -36.65 15.88
C PRO A 254 38.14 -36.57 14.32
N GLY A 255 38.46 -35.41 13.71
CA GLY A 255 39.23 -35.37 12.45
C GLY A 255 38.56 -34.88 11.15
N ALA A 256 38.86 -33.63 10.76
CA ALA A 256 38.81 -33.09 9.38
C ALA A 256 39.96 -33.70 8.51
N PRO A 257 40.19 -33.43 7.19
CA PRO A 257 40.11 -32.11 6.53
C PRO A 257 39.71 -32.04 5.02
N ASP A 258 39.34 -30.80 4.65
CA ASP A 258 39.72 -29.96 3.49
C ASP A 258 40.31 -30.53 2.17
N ALA A 259 39.78 -30.00 1.05
CA ALA A 259 40.38 -29.76 -0.27
C ALA A 259 39.24 -29.30 -1.22
N GLY A 260 39.33 -28.33 -2.13
CA GLY A 260 40.45 -27.63 -2.76
C GLY A 260 39.88 -26.96 -4.04
N GLU A 261 40.45 -25.84 -4.41
CA GLU A 261 39.96 -24.79 -5.33
C GLU A 261 40.31 -25.03 -6.82
N ALA A 262 39.52 -24.38 -7.71
CA ALA A 262 39.85 -23.87 -9.06
C ALA A 262 39.94 -24.83 -10.28
N PRO A 263 39.95 -24.33 -11.55
CA PRO A 263 39.28 -23.16 -12.16
C PRO A 263 38.53 -23.48 -13.49
N GLY A 264 37.82 -22.49 -14.06
CA GLY A 264 37.32 -22.49 -15.46
C GLY A 264 38.45 -22.44 -16.50
N PRO A 265 38.17 -22.54 -17.83
CA PRO A 265 37.77 -21.34 -18.59
C PRO A 265 36.92 -21.61 -19.87
N GLY A 266 36.51 -20.53 -20.56
CA GLY A 266 36.54 -20.51 -22.03
C GLY A 266 35.24 -20.19 -22.78
N ALA A 267 35.06 -18.90 -23.13
CA ALA A 267 34.30 -18.48 -24.31
C ALA A 267 35.20 -18.50 -25.56
N PRO A 268 34.65 -18.78 -26.74
CA PRO A 268 34.66 -17.83 -27.88
C PRO A 268 33.32 -17.91 -28.66
N ASP A 269 32.96 -17.14 -29.67
CA ASP A 269 33.32 -15.87 -30.31
C ASP A 269 32.19 -15.63 -31.35
N ALA A 270 32.12 -14.41 -31.87
CA ALA A 270 31.15 -13.86 -32.80
C ALA A 270 30.94 -14.64 -34.11
N GLY A 271 29.73 -14.51 -34.67
CA GLY A 271 29.36 -14.93 -36.02
C GLY A 271 28.32 -13.98 -36.60
N GLU A 272 28.71 -13.35 -37.72
CA GLU A 272 28.08 -12.26 -38.46
C GLU A 272 26.87 -12.68 -39.32
N ALA A 273 26.09 -11.67 -39.76
CA ALA A 273 24.77 -11.69 -40.42
C ALA A 273 24.74 -12.30 -41.87
N PRO A 274 23.61 -12.34 -42.64
CA PRO A 274 22.75 -11.21 -43.07
C PRO A 274 21.22 -11.52 -42.99
N GLY A 275 20.29 -10.57 -42.89
CA GLY A 275 19.91 -9.54 -43.88
C GLY A 275 18.53 -9.89 -44.47
N ALA A 276 17.48 -9.16 -44.10
CA ALA A 276 16.18 -9.21 -44.78
C ALA A 276 15.47 -7.85 -44.70
N ASP A 277 15.24 -7.31 -45.88
CA ASP A 277 14.57 -6.06 -46.26
C ASP A 277 13.23 -5.81 -45.57
N LEU A 278 13.01 -4.56 -45.14
CA LEU A 278 11.67 -3.97 -44.91
C LEU A 278 11.56 -2.68 -45.74
N PRO A 279 10.54 -2.53 -46.60
CA PRO A 279 10.39 -1.35 -47.46
C PRO A 279 9.88 -0.13 -46.67
N ARG A 280 10.47 1.04 -46.97
CA ARG A 280 10.01 2.37 -46.54
C ARG A 280 8.86 2.87 -47.43
N PRO A 281 7.96 3.72 -46.90
CA PRO A 281 6.83 4.26 -47.64
C PRO A 281 7.21 5.41 -48.58
N GLU A 282 6.77 5.32 -49.84
CA GLU A 282 6.62 6.44 -50.79
C GLU A 282 5.50 7.35 -50.26
N GLY A 283 5.60 8.69 -50.21
CA GLY A 283 6.00 9.57 -51.30
C GLY A 283 4.73 10.17 -51.93
N ASN A 284 4.15 11.20 -51.30
CA ASN A 284 3.08 12.01 -51.89
C ASN A 284 3.69 13.10 -52.79
N PRO A 285 3.11 13.36 -53.97
CA PRO A 285 3.14 14.72 -54.51
C PRO A 285 1.80 15.25 -55.04
N ALA A 286 1.69 16.59 -54.94
CA ALA A 286 0.67 17.54 -55.42
C ALA A 286 -0.55 17.78 -54.51
#